data_AF-A0AAV4ZP90-F1
#
_entry.id   AF-A0AAV4ZP90-F1
#
_cell.length_a   1.000
_cell.length_b   1.000
_cell.length_c   1.000
_cell.angle_alpha   90.00
_cell.angle_beta   90.00
_cell.angle_gamma   90.00
#
_symmetry.space_group_name_H-M   'P 1'
#
loop_
_entity.id
_entity.type
_entity.pdbx_description
1 polymer ?
#
loop_
_entity_poly.entity_id
_entity_poly.type
_entity_poly.pdbx_seq_one_letter_code
_entity_poly.pdbx_strand_id
1 'polypeptide(L)'
;MKIITVPAPPAAVFVDEAVHPWRGRLWAHLFSPDLEALHAFADRLGLRRDWFQRPPRASWPHYDVTAAKRAQAIRLGALAADRPTTLEVAWLLQGALTPAREARLAAYRASPPSVSAASVPAAAPVPEQIGFPGF
;
A
#
# COMPACT_ATOMS: atom_id res chain seq x y z
N MET A 1 -7.61 -7.98 -14.25
CA MET A 1 -7.48 -7.90 -12.78
C MET A 1 -8.55 -6.92 -12.30
N LYS A 2 -9.53 -7.35 -11.49
CA LYS A 2 -10.58 -6.46 -11.00
C LYS A 2 -9.98 -5.52 -9.95
N ILE A 3 -9.86 -4.23 -10.29
CA ILE A 3 -9.59 -3.17 -9.30
C ILE A 3 -10.89 -3.02 -8.52
N ILE A 4 -10.88 -3.40 -7.24
CA ILE A 4 -12.08 -3.36 -6.40
C ILE A 4 -12.21 -1.94 -5.85
N THR A 5 -13.08 -1.14 -6.47
CA THR A 5 -13.62 0.10 -5.87
C THR A 5 -14.84 -0.29 -5.04
N VAL A 6 -14.66 -0.50 -3.74
CA VAL A 6 -15.75 -0.63 -2.76
C VAL A 6 -15.23 0.03 -1.48
N PRO A 7 -16.04 0.80 -0.70
CA PRO A 7 -15.65 1.14 0.67
C PRO A 7 -15.44 -0.18 1.39
N ALA A 8 -14.18 -0.55 1.58
CA ALA A 8 -13.87 -1.88 2.03
C ALA A 8 -14.47 -2.08 3.43
N PRO A 9 -14.94 -3.29 3.76
CA PRO A 9 -15.43 -3.55 5.10
C PRO A 9 -14.35 -3.15 6.12
N PRO A 10 -14.72 -2.68 7.32
CA PRO A 10 -13.77 -2.16 8.31
C PRO A 10 -12.61 -3.12 8.59
N ALA A 11 -12.81 -4.44 8.42
CA ALA A 11 -11.81 -5.49 8.60
C ALA A 11 -11.00 -5.86 7.32
N ALA A 12 -11.06 -5.08 6.25
CA ALA A 12 -10.36 -5.39 5.00
C ALA A 12 -8.85 -5.15 5.11
N VAL A 13 -8.05 -6.10 4.64
CA VAL A 13 -6.60 -5.97 4.54
C VAL A 13 -6.22 -5.72 3.09
N PHE A 14 -5.38 -4.71 2.88
CA PHE A 14 -4.91 -4.28 1.57
C PHE A 14 -3.43 -4.53 1.41
N VAL A 15 -3.00 -4.76 0.18
CA VAL A 15 -1.59 -4.76 -0.21
C VAL A 15 -1.42 -3.95 -1.49
N ASP A 16 -0.53 -2.96 -1.47
CA ASP A 16 -0.26 -2.12 -2.66
C ASP A 16 0.65 -2.82 -3.68
N GLU A 17 0.90 -2.16 -4.81
CA GLU A 17 1.85 -2.66 -5.81
C GLU A 17 3.29 -2.66 -5.29
N ALA A 18 4.03 -3.73 -5.59
CA ALA A 18 5.42 -3.86 -5.18
C ALA A 18 6.33 -3.00 -6.09
N VAL A 19 6.42 -1.70 -5.80
CA VAL A 19 7.14 -0.73 -6.62
C VAL A 19 8.36 -0.11 -5.94
N HIS A 20 8.57 -0.37 -4.64
CA HIS A 20 9.65 0.26 -3.87
C HIS A 20 10.94 -0.59 -3.95
N PRO A 21 12.01 -0.14 -4.65
CA PRO A 21 13.24 -0.90 -4.77
C PRO A 21 14.11 -0.75 -3.50
N TRP A 22 14.39 -1.87 -2.82
CA TRP A 22 15.30 -1.90 -1.67
C TRP A 22 15.98 -3.25 -1.52
N ARG A 23 17.31 -3.24 -1.32
CA ARG A 23 18.17 -4.43 -1.20
C ARG A 23 17.95 -5.47 -2.31
N GLY A 24 17.84 -4.99 -3.55
CA GLY A 24 17.64 -5.84 -4.74
C GLY A 24 16.25 -6.48 -4.85
N ARG A 25 15.26 -5.98 -4.09
CA ARG A 25 13.89 -6.50 -4.08
C ARG A 25 12.89 -5.36 -4.24
N LEU A 26 11.72 -5.70 -4.74
CA LEU A 26 10.57 -4.81 -4.75
C LEU A 26 9.69 -5.07 -3.52
N TRP A 27 9.27 -3.98 -2.89
CA TRP A 27 8.50 -3.97 -1.66
C TRP A 27 7.15 -3.30 -1.85
N ALA A 28 6.18 -3.83 -1.12
CA ALA A 28 4.80 -3.38 -1.02
C ALA A 28 4.43 -3.18 0.46
N HIS A 29 3.45 -2.33 0.71
CA HIS A 29 2.88 -2.11 2.02
C HIS A 29 1.62 -2.96 2.20
N LEU A 30 1.52 -3.63 3.33
CA LEU A 30 0.34 -4.35 3.80
C LEU A 30 -0.30 -3.55 4.94
N PHE A 31 -1.60 -3.26 4.82
CA PHE A 31 -2.26 -2.30 5.70
C PHE A 31 -3.77 -2.52 5.82
N SER A 32 -4.37 -1.91 6.85
CA SER A 32 -5.82 -1.95 7.08
C SER A 32 -6.24 -0.76 7.96
N PRO A 33 -7.48 -0.24 7.81
CA PRO A 33 -8.09 0.64 8.81
C PRO A 33 -8.33 -0.05 10.16
N ASP A 34 -8.36 -1.38 10.21
CA ASP A 34 -8.48 -2.18 11.43
C ASP A 34 -7.15 -2.86 11.77
N LEU A 35 -6.54 -2.42 12.89
CA LEU A 35 -5.26 -2.95 13.34
C LEU A 35 -5.37 -4.41 13.80
N GLU A 36 -6.50 -4.82 14.39
CA GLU A 36 -6.67 -6.20 14.84
C GLU A 36 -6.69 -7.15 13.64
N ALA A 37 -7.49 -6.81 12.61
CA ALA A 37 -7.51 -7.54 11.35
C ALA A 37 -6.13 -7.56 10.67
N LEU A 38 -5.41 -6.43 10.65
CA LEU A 38 -4.06 -6.35 10.08
C LEU A 38 -3.10 -7.31 10.78
N HIS A 39 -3.14 -7.35 12.10
CA HIS A 39 -2.26 -8.18 12.90
C HIS A 39 -2.58 -9.66 12.76
N ALA A 40 -3.85 -10.04 12.85
CA ALA A 40 -4.28 -11.42 12.61
C ALA A 40 -3.89 -11.90 11.19
N PHE A 41 -3.97 -11.01 10.19
CA PHE A 41 -3.54 -11.32 8.84
C PHE A 41 -2.02 -11.44 8.71
N ALA A 42 -1.27 -10.55 9.36
CA ALA A 42 0.19 -10.58 9.39
C ALA A 42 0.71 -11.90 9.99
N ASP A 43 0.10 -12.37 11.07
CA ASP A 43 0.44 -13.64 11.72
C ASP A 43 0.17 -14.82 10.76
N ARG A 44 -0.98 -14.84 10.07
CA ARG A 44 -1.30 -15.84 9.04
C ARG A 44 -0.34 -15.82 7.84
N LEU A 45 0.17 -14.64 7.48
CA LEU A 45 1.16 -14.48 6.41
C LEU A 45 2.59 -14.86 6.87
N GLY A 46 2.79 -15.07 8.16
CA GLY A 46 4.08 -15.38 8.78
C GLY A 46 5.00 -14.17 8.92
N LEU A 47 4.42 -12.98 9.14
CA LEU A 47 5.17 -11.78 9.50
C LEU A 47 5.33 -11.70 11.02
N ARG A 48 6.42 -11.09 11.48
CA ARG A 48 6.65 -10.85 12.91
C ARG A 48 5.95 -9.57 13.35
N ARG A 49 5.33 -9.58 14.54
CA ARG A 49 4.70 -8.40 15.12
C ARG A 49 5.64 -7.20 15.27
N ASP A 50 6.93 -7.44 15.50
CA ASP A 50 7.96 -6.40 15.61
C ASP A 50 8.22 -5.66 14.28
N TRP A 51 7.80 -6.22 13.14
CA TRP A 51 7.92 -5.57 11.83
C TRP A 51 6.80 -4.56 11.56
N PHE A 52 5.85 -4.43 12.50
CA PHE A 52 4.80 -3.45 12.41
C PHE A 52 5.36 -2.03 12.54
N GLN A 53 5.10 -1.21 11.54
CA GLN A 53 5.50 0.19 11.52
C GLN A 53 4.29 1.07 11.79
N ARG A 54 4.48 2.10 12.63
CA ARG A 54 3.45 3.09 12.97
C ARG A 54 4.09 4.43 13.36
N PRO A 55 3.32 5.52 13.44
CA PRO A 55 3.81 6.79 13.96
C PRO A 55 4.44 6.65 15.37
N PRO A 56 5.52 7.39 15.68
CA PRO A 56 6.19 8.39 14.85
C PRO A 56 7.24 7.83 13.87
N ARG A 57 7.49 6.51 13.87
CA ARG A 57 8.55 5.89 13.02
C ARG A 57 8.15 5.74 11.56
N ALA A 58 6.84 5.75 11.29
CA ALA A 58 6.27 5.75 9.96
C ALA A 58 5.10 6.73 9.89
N SER A 59 4.76 7.22 8.70
CA SER A 59 3.66 8.17 8.52
C SER A 59 2.29 7.58 8.83
N TRP A 60 2.14 6.24 8.82
CA TRP A 60 0.87 5.54 9.09
C TRP A 60 1.11 4.05 9.43
N PRO A 61 0.14 3.37 10.07
CA PRO A 61 0.29 1.96 10.46
C PRO A 61 0.30 0.97 9.28
N HIS A 62 1.37 0.18 9.12
CA HIS A 62 1.50 -0.83 8.06
C HIS A 62 2.61 -1.87 8.34
N TYR A 63 2.72 -2.87 7.46
CA TYR A 63 3.85 -3.80 7.36
C TYR A 63 4.49 -3.71 5.97
N ASP A 64 5.81 -3.83 5.89
CA ASP A 64 6.52 -3.98 4.62
C ASP A 64 6.61 -5.46 4.21
N VAL A 65 6.26 -5.75 2.96
CA VAL A 65 6.30 -7.09 2.40
C VAL A 65 7.01 -7.11 1.05
N THR A 66 7.78 -8.17 0.79
CA THR A 66 8.39 -8.38 -0.53
C THR A 66 7.35 -8.73 -1.59
N ALA A 67 7.67 -8.57 -2.88
CA ALA A 67 6.80 -8.98 -3.98
C ALA A 67 6.28 -10.43 -3.88
N ALA A 68 7.12 -11.36 -3.41
CA ALA A 68 6.71 -12.75 -3.17
C ALA A 68 5.66 -12.87 -2.05
N LYS A 69 5.85 -12.13 -0.95
CA LYS A 69 4.90 -12.07 0.17
C LYS A 69 3.61 -11.34 -0.21
N ARG A 70 3.67 -10.31 -1.05
CA ARG A 70 2.49 -9.69 -1.67
C ARG A 70 1.65 -10.72 -2.43
N ALA A 71 2.28 -11.51 -3.31
CA ALA A 71 1.57 -12.53 -4.06
C ALA A 71 0.91 -13.57 -3.12
N GLN A 72 1.57 -13.92 -2.02
CA GLN A 72 0.99 -14.77 -0.98
C GLN A 72 -0.18 -14.09 -0.25
N ALA A 73 -0.06 -12.80 0.11
CA ALA A 73 -1.11 -12.03 0.74
C ALA A 73 -2.39 -12.00 -0.12
N ILE A 74 -2.26 -11.76 -1.43
CA ILE A 74 -3.39 -11.78 -2.36
C ILE A 74 -4.06 -13.16 -2.36
N ARG A 75 -3.29 -14.26 -2.40
CA ARG A 75 -3.85 -15.62 -2.31
C ARG A 75 -4.55 -15.91 -0.98
N LEU A 76 -4.14 -15.26 0.10
CA LEU A 76 -4.76 -15.38 1.43
C LEU A 76 -5.99 -14.49 1.63
N GLY A 77 -6.33 -13.66 0.64
CA GLY A 77 -7.52 -12.80 0.64
C GLY A 77 -7.25 -11.31 0.85
N ALA A 78 -5.99 -10.86 0.83
CA ALA A 78 -5.71 -9.42 0.81
C ALA A 78 -6.17 -8.79 -0.51
N LEU A 79 -6.75 -7.59 -0.43
CA LEU A 79 -7.20 -6.81 -1.57
C LEU A 79 -6.00 -6.08 -2.19
N ALA A 80 -5.81 -6.22 -3.51
CA ALA A 80 -4.81 -5.44 -4.23
C ALA A 80 -5.26 -3.97 -4.26
N ALA A 81 -4.48 -3.08 -3.65
CA ALA A 81 -4.72 -1.65 -3.66
C ALA A 81 -3.95 -0.98 -4.80
N ASP A 82 -4.65 -0.16 -5.58
CA ASP A 82 -4.01 0.79 -6.47
C ASP A 82 -3.52 2.01 -5.68
N ARG A 83 -2.71 2.86 -6.32
CA ARG A 83 -2.15 4.06 -5.68
C ARG A 83 -3.23 4.97 -5.07
N PRO A 84 -4.35 5.30 -5.76
CA PRO A 84 -5.45 6.06 -5.16
C PRO A 84 -5.99 5.44 -3.88
N THR A 85 -6.24 4.12 -3.86
CA THR A 85 -6.77 3.40 -2.69
C THR A 85 -5.77 3.41 -1.54
N THR A 86 -4.48 3.21 -1.81
CA THR A 86 -3.43 3.32 -0.78
C THR A 86 -3.40 4.71 -0.16
N LEU A 87 -3.47 5.77 -0.97
CA LEU A 87 -3.47 7.15 -0.47
C LEU A 87 -4.73 7.46 0.35
N GLU A 88 -5.89 7.01 -0.10
CA GLU A 88 -7.16 7.18 0.61
C GLU A 88 -7.11 6.59 2.02
N VAL A 89 -6.72 5.31 2.12
CA VAL A 89 -6.64 4.61 3.40
C VAL A 89 -5.52 5.18 4.28
N ALA A 90 -4.38 5.54 3.71
CA ALA A 90 -3.30 6.18 4.45
C ALA A 90 -3.74 7.53 5.04
N TRP A 91 -4.47 8.36 4.26
CA TRP A 91 -5.00 9.62 4.76
C TRP A 91 -6.08 9.43 5.82
N LEU A 92 -6.94 8.42 5.67
CA LEU A 92 -7.92 8.06 6.70
C LEU A 92 -7.21 7.72 8.02
N LEU A 93 -6.22 6.84 7.97
CA LEU A 93 -5.43 6.42 9.13
C LEU A 93 -4.62 7.55 9.78
N GLN A 94 -4.26 8.58 8.99
CA GLN A 94 -3.57 9.78 9.47
C GLN A 94 -4.54 10.84 10.02
N GLY A 95 -5.86 10.66 9.92
CA GLY A 95 -6.84 11.71 10.22
C GLY A 95 -6.76 12.89 9.24
N ALA A 96 -6.23 12.66 8.04
CA ALA A 96 -5.93 13.67 7.03
C ALA A 96 -6.78 13.51 5.75
N LEU A 97 -7.81 12.66 5.78
CA LEU A 97 -8.76 12.53 4.68
C LEU A 97 -9.76 13.69 4.72
N THR A 98 -9.48 14.73 3.94
CA THR A 98 -10.35 15.92 3.82
C THR A 98 -11.34 15.78 2.65
N PRO A 99 -12.50 16.47 2.65
CA PRO A 99 -13.42 16.48 1.51
C PRO A 99 -12.76 16.84 0.18
N ALA A 100 -11.76 17.74 0.18
CA ALA A 100 -11.02 18.11 -1.02
C ALA A 100 -10.16 16.95 -1.57
N ARG A 101 -9.58 16.13 -0.69
CA ARG A 101 -8.81 14.92 -1.06
C ARG A 101 -9.73 13.81 -1.56
N GLU A 102 -10.88 13.63 -0.92
CA GLU A 102 -11.93 12.71 -1.38
C GLU A 102 -12.43 13.11 -2.78
N ALA A 103 -12.75 14.39 -2.99
CA ALA A 103 -13.17 14.92 -4.28
C ALA A 103 -12.09 14.73 -5.37
N ARG A 104 -10.81 14.93 -5.03
CA ARG A 104 -9.69 14.68 -5.95
C ARG A 104 -9.59 13.20 -6.33
N LEU A 105 -9.76 12.28 -5.39
CA LEU A 105 -9.76 10.84 -5.65
C LEU A 105 -10.97 10.43 -6.49
N ALA A 106 -12.15 10.97 -6.19
CA ALA A 106 -13.36 10.75 -6.97
C ALA A 106 -13.20 11.22 -8.41
N ALA A 107 -12.64 12.42 -8.63
CA ALA A 107 -12.35 12.94 -9.96
C ALA A 107 -11.34 12.05 -10.72
N TYR A 108 -10.27 11.59 -10.05
CA TYR A 108 -9.31 10.66 -10.63
C TYR A 108 -9.96 9.32 -11.03
N ARG A 109 -10.85 8.78 -10.18
CA ARG A 109 -11.56 7.52 -10.45
C ARG A 109 -12.59 7.65 -11.58
N ALA A 110 -13.26 8.81 -11.68
CA ALA A 110 -14.23 9.09 -12.74
C ALA A 110 -13.56 9.27 -14.11
N SER A 111 -12.34 9.80 -14.14
CA SER A 111 -11.59 10.04 -15.36
C SER A 111 -10.09 9.77 -15.13
N PRO A 112 -9.68 8.49 -15.07
CA PRO A 112 -8.27 8.17 -14.92
C PRO A 112 -7.53 8.65 -16.18
N PRO A 113 -6.33 9.25 -16.06
CA PRO A 113 -5.55 9.62 -17.22
C PRO A 113 -5.36 8.40 -18.10
N SER A 114 -5.59 8.54 -19.41
CA SER A 114 -5.31 7.47 -20.37
C SER A 114 -3.80 7.25 -20.38
N VAL A 115 -3.34 6.26 -19.60
CA VAL A 115 -2.00 5.73 -19.76
C VAL A 115 -1.99 4.92 -21.05
N SER A 116 -1.59 5.55 -22.15
CA SER A 116 -1.13 4.80 -23.31
C SER A 116 0.00 3.88 -22.82
N ALA A 117 -0.07 2.59 -23.11
CA ALA A 117 0.87 1.57 -22.65
C ALA A 117 2.31 1.76 -23.19
N ALA A 118 2.61 2.87 -23.84
CA ALA A 118 3.93 3.24 -24.34
C ALA A 118 4.51 4.38 -23.49
N SER A 119 5.31 4.00 -22.48
CA SER A 119 6.52 4.66 -21.99
C SER A 119 6.73 4.34 -20.50
N VAL A 120 7.07 3.09 -20.19
CA VAL A 120 7.98 2.84 -19.06
C VAL A 120 9.38 2.91 -19.68
N PRO A 121 10.14 4.00 -19.53
CA PRO A 121 11.55 3.96 -19.91
C PRO A 121 12.23 2.89 -19.06
N ALA A 122 13.00 2.02 -19.72
CA ALA A 122 13.88 1.08 -19.05
C ALA A 122 14.70 1.82 -17.98
N ALA A 123 14.74 1.23 -16.78
CA ALA A 123 15.35 1.76 -15.58
C ALA A 123 16.59 2.64 -15.84
N ALA A 124 16.44 3.94 -15.63
CA ALA A 124 17.58 4.82 -15.41
C ALA A 124 18.29 4.40 -14.11
N PRO A 125 19.62 4.54 -14.01
CA PRO A 125 20.34 4.28 -12.77
C PRO A 125 19.78 5.17 -11.66
N VAL A 126 19.38 4.55 -10.55
CA VAL A 126 18.77 5.23 -9.41
C VAL A 126 19.83 6.13 -8.76
N PRO A 127 19.62 7.45 -8.63
CA PRO A 127 20.50 8.30 -7.85
C PRO A 127 20.43 7.94 -6.37
N GLU A 128 21.56 8.16 -5.72
CA GLU A 128 21.91 7.78 -4.37
C GLU A 128 20.89 8.28 -3.31
N GLN A 129 20.41 7.32 -2.52
CA GLN A 129 19.93 7.42 -1.14
C GLN A 129 19.00 8.59 -0.76
N ILE A 130 17.71 8.28 -0.61
CA ILE A 130 16.85 8.96 0.36
C ILE A 130 16.65 7.98 1.52
N GLY A 131 17.20 8.33 2.67
CA GLY A 131 17.25 7.48 3.85
C GLY A 131 15.86 7.09 4.36
N PHE A 132 15.68 5.79 4.60
CA PHE A 132 14.68 5.29 5.54
C PHE A 132 15.32 5.31 6.93
N PRO A 133 14.84 6.13 7.89
CA PRO A 133 15.30 6.03 9.25
C PRO A 133 14.66 4.81 9.92
N GLY A 134 15.51 3.89 10.38
CA GLY A 134 15.29 3.15 11.63
C GLY A 134 14.63 1.77 11.52
N PHE A 135 15.45 0.76 11.84
CA PHE A 135 15.06 -0.54 12.37
C PHE A 135 14.27 -0.43 13.68
#